data_AF-A0A927SEJ1-F1
#
_entry.id   AF-A0A927SEJ1-F1
#
_cell.length_a   1.000
_cell.length_b   1.000
_cell.length_c   1.000
_cell.angle_alpha   90.00
_cell.angle_beta   90.00
_cell.angle_gamma   90.00
#
_symmetry.space_group_name_H-M   'P 1'
#
loop_
_entity.id
_entity.type
_entity.pdbx_description
1 polymer ?
#
loop_
_entity_poly.entity_id
_entity_poly.type
_entity_poly.pdbx_seq_one_letter_code
_entity_poly.pdbx_strand_id
1 'polypeptide(L)'
;EYKMSYDLGHSRSYIYNISSGKSLPPMAEFLEICDYFEITPSQFFNDAADNPALLQSAIEELKKLDDDDLMLVISNTCRLNKDK
;
A
#
# COMPACT_ATOMS: atom_id res chain seq x y z
N GLU A 1 13.16 8.91 9.58
CA GLU A 1 12.35 10.08 9.99
C GLU A 1 13.02 11.41 9.71
N TYR A 2 14.15 11.77 10.34
CA TYR A 2 14.76 13.11 10.14
C TYR A 2 15.14 13.44 8.70
N LYS A 3 15.72 12.49 7.96
CA LYS A 3 16.06 12.69 6.54
C LYS A 3 14.79 12.94 5.71
N MET A 4 13.78 12.10 5.89
CA MET A 4 12.49 12.23 5.22
C MET A 4 11.80 13.57 5.51
N SER A 5 11.84 14.07 6.75
CA SER A 5 11.31 15.40 7.06
C SER A 5 11.95 16.48 6.19
N TYR A 6 13.27 16.43 5.97
CA TYR A 6 13.96 17.40 5.12
C TYR A 6 13.74 17.17 3.63
N ASP A 7 13.70 15.92 3.19
CA ASP A 7 13.43 15.56 1.80
C ASP A 7 12.04 16.06 1.36
N LEU A 8 11.07 16.11 2.29
CA LEU A 8 9.73 16.69 2.10
C LEU A 8 9.66 18.21 2.38
N GLY A 9 10.79 18.89 2.61
CA GLY A 9 10.81 20.34 2.83
C GLY A 9 10.34 20.81 4.20
N HIS A 10 10.22 19.93 5.19
CA HIS A 10 9.70 20.23 6.52
C HIS A 10 10.77 20.32 7.61
N SER A 11 10.36 20.85 8.77
CA SER A 11 11.19 20.86 9.98
C SER A 11 11.55 19.45 10.42
N ARG A 12 12.70 19.29 11.08
CA ARG A 12 13.25 18.02 11.57
C ARG A 12 12.20 17.11 12.22
N SER A 13 11.32 17.68 13.05
CA SER A 13 10.36 16.94 13.86
C SER A 13 9.09 16.52 13.13
N TYR A 14 8.89 16.91 11.87
CA TYR A 14 7.64 16.73 11.13
C TYR A 14 7.21 15.26 11.05
N ILE A 15 8.01 14.39 10.41
CA ILE A 15 7.68 12.97 10.29
C ILE A 15 7.56 12.29 11.66
N TYR A 16 8.40 12.68 12.62
CA TYR A 16 8.32 12.14 13.98
C TYR A 16 7.00 12.49 14.67
N ASN A 17 6.49 13.72 14.51
CA ASN A 17 5.20 14.11 15.10
C ASN A 17 4.04 13.34 14.47
N ILE A 18 4.16 12.98 13.18
CA ILE A 18 3.18 12.14 12.47
C ILE A 18 3.25 10.69 12.97
N SER A 19 4.43 10.07 12.93
CA SER A 19 4.60 8.66 13.32
C SER A 19 4.31 8.40 14.80
N SER A 20 4.54 9.40 15.67
CA SER A 20 4.18 9.34 17.09
C SER A 20 2.73 9.71 17.40
N GLY A 21 1.92 10.05 16.38
CA GLY A 21 0.50 10.37 16.55
C GLY A 21 0.20 11.73 17.19
N LYS A 22 1.22 12.61 17.33
CA LYS A 22 1.03 13.97 17.87
C LYS A 22 0.32 14.89 16.89
N SER A 23 0.41 14.62 15.59
CA SER A 23 -0.25 15.36 14.53
C SER A 23 -0.57 14.44 13.37
N LEU A 24 -1.61 14.78 12.60
CA LEU A 24 -1.86 14.16 11.30
C LEU A 24 -1.35 15.08 10.18
N PRO A 25 -0.82 14.53 9.08
CA PRO A 25 -0.50 15.34 7.92
C PRO A 25 -1.80 15.90 7.28
N PRO A 26 -1.79 17.14 6.78
CA PRO A 26 -2.78 17.59 5.80
C PRO A 26 -2.86 16.63 4.61
N MET A 27 -4.00 16.55 3.93
CA MET A 27 -4.19 15.59 2.82
C MET A 27 -3.15 15.75 1.70
N ALA A 28 -2.76 16.98 1.35
CA ALA A 28 -1.73 17.21 0.33
C ALA A 28 -0.37 16.60 0.74
N GLU A 29 0.05 16.85 1.97
CA GLU A 29 1.29 16.31 2.54
C GLU A 29 1.26 14.78 2.66
N PHE A 30 0.09 14.22 2.97
CA PHE A 30 -0.10 12.77 2.96
C PHE A 30 0.14 12.18 1.56
N LEU A 31 -0.31 12.84 0.49
CA LEU A 31 -0.04 12.39 -0.87
C LEU A 31 1.46 12.48 -1.20
N GLU A 32 2.15 13.54 -0.77
CA GLU A 32 3.61 13.65 -0.93
C GLU A 32 4.36 12.54 -0.18
N ILE A 33 3.89 12.17 1.01
CA ILE A 33 4.42 11.02 1.76
C ILE A 33 4.22 9.71 0.99
N CYS A 34 3.06 9.51 0.35
CA CYS A 34 2.80 8.34 -0.49
C CYS A 34 3.75 8.30 -1.71
N ASP A 35 3.89 9.44 -2.40
CA ASP A 35 4.76 9.58 -3.57
C ASP A 35 6.24 9.32 -3.20
N TYR A 36 6.68 9.79 -2.02
CA TYR A 36 8.03 9.53 -1.51
C TYR A 36 8.35 8.03 -1.34
N PHE A 37 7.35 7.21 -1.02
CA PHE A 37 7.48 5.75 -0.91
C PHE A 37 7.12 5.00 -2.19
N GLU A 38 6.74 5.70 -3.25
CA GLU A 38 6.23 5.11 -4.50
C GLU A 38 5.04 4.17 -4.28
N ILE A 39 4.16 4.52 -3.32
CA ILE A 39 2.93 3.78 -3.02
C ILE A 39 1.70 4.62 -3.30
N THR A 40 0.56 3.97 -3.52
CA THR A 40 -0.73 4.66 -3.56
C THR A 40 -1.31 4.85 -2.15
N PRO A 41 -2.22 5.82 -1.94
CA PRO A 41 -2.97 5.93 -0.69
C PRO A 41 -3.67 4.64 -0.26
N SER A 42 -4.20 3.87 -1.21
CA SER A 42 -4.85 2.60 -0.89
C SER A 42 -3.87 1.57 -0.34
N GLN A 43 -2.62 1.57 -0.82
CA GLN A 43 -1.56 0.70 -0.29
C GLN A 43 -1.12 1.13 1.11
N PHE A 44 -1.06 2.44 1.37
CA PHE A 44 -0.74 2.96 2.72
C PHE A 44 -1.74 2.49 3.78
N PHE A 45 -3.03 2.47 3.47
CA PHE A 45 -4.09 2.04 4.40
C PHE A 45 -4.37 0.52 4.36
N ASN A 46 -3.61 -0.26 3.60
CA ASN A 46 -3.83 -1.69 3.49
C ASN A 46 -3.13 -2.44 4.65
N ASP A 47 -3.77 -2.45 5.82
CA ASP A 47 -3.31 -3.17 7.02
C ASP A 47 -3.42 -4.72 6.89
N ALA A 48 -3.95 -5.23 5.78
CA ALA A 48 -4.46 -6.60 5.70
C ALA A 48 -3.55 -7.63 5.02
N ALA A 49 -2.33 -7.29 4.59
CA ALA A 49 -1.48 -8.21 3.84
C ALA A 49 -0.18 -8.56 4.58
N ASP A 50 0.00 -9.84 4.91
CA ASP A 50 1.29 -10.41 5.37
C ASP A 50 2.41 -10.23 4.32
N ASN A 51 2.05 -9.98 3.05
CA ASN A 51 2.98 -9.68 1.97
C ASN A 51 2.33 -8.77 0.90
N PRO A 52 2.27 -7.45 1.12
CA PRO A 52 1.54 -6.52 0.25
C PRO A 52 2.14 -6.43 -1.16
N ALA A 53 3.46 -6.60 -1.30
CA ALA A 53 4.13 -6.58 -2.60
C ALA A 53 3.71 -7.77 -3.48
N LEU A 54 3.70 -8.99 -2.92
CA LEU A 54 3.28 -10.18 -3.68
C LEU A 54 1.81 -10.11 -4.09
N LEU A 55 0.94 -9.64 -3.18
CA LEU A 55 -0.48 -9.46 -3.48
C LEU A 55 -0.70 -8.41 -4.58
N GLN A 56 0.04 -7.30 -4.53
CA GLN A 56 -0.01 -6.27 -5.56
C GLN A 56 0.41 -6.83 -6.93
N SER A 57 1.53 -7.54 -7.01
CA SER A 57 1.98 -8.16 -8.26
C SER A 57 0.94 -9.15 -8.81
N ALA A 58 0.31 -9.94 -7.93
CA ALA A 58 -0.76 -10.85 -8.34
C ALA A 58 -1.97 -10.08 -8.91
N ILE A 59 -2.40 -9.00 -8.26
CA ILE A 59 -3.50 -8.15 -8.74
C ILE A 59 -3.17 -7.54 -10.10
N GLU A 60 -1.93 -7.10 -10.33
CA GLU A 60 -1.50 -6.53 -11.60
C GLU A 60 -1.51 -7.53 -12.76
N GLU A 61 -1.15 -8.79 -12.51
CA GLU A 61 -1.30 -9.85 -13.51
C GLU A 61 -2.78 -10.21 -13.74
N LEU A 62 -3.58 -10.30 -12.68
CA LEU A 62 -5.00 -10.61 -12.77
C LEU A 62 -5.78 -9.58 -13.59
N LYS A 63 -5.41 -8.29 -13.51
CA LYS A 63 -6.03 -7.21 -14.32
C LYS A 63 -5.86 -7.37 -15.83
N LYS A 64 -4.95 -8.23 -16.29
CA LYS A 64 -4.68 -8.47 -17.71
C LYS A 64 -5.49 -9.63 -18.29
N LEU A 65 -6.15 -10.41 -17.43
CA LEU A 65 -6.91 -11.59 -17.82
C LEU A 65 -8.34 -11.23 -18.26
N ASP A 66 -8.93 -12.08 -19.09
CA ASP A 66 -10.36 -12.01 -19.40
C ASP A 66 -11.21 -12.71 -18.33
N ASP A 67 -12.53 -12.63 -18.48
CA ASP A 67 -13.48 -13.16 -17.50
C ASP A 67 -13.36 -14.69 -17.34
N ASP A 68 -13.04 -15.43 -18.41
CA ASP A 68 -12.93 -16.89 -18.38
C ASP A 68 -11.68 -17.31 -17.60
N ASP A 69 -10.54 -16.67 -17.86
CA ASP A 69 -9.29 -16.91 -17.15
C ASP A 69 -9.37 -16.44 -15.69
N LEU A 70 -10.03 -15.32 -15.41
CA LEU A 70 -10.30 -14.87 -14.04
C LEU A 70 -11.12 -15.89 -13.26
N MET A 71 -12.17 -16.45 -13.88
CA MET A 71 -13.00 -17.49 -13.27
C MET A 71 -12.19 -18.76 -12.96
N LEU A 72 -11.26 -19.14 -13.84
CA LEU A 72 -10.35 -20.26 -13.59
C LEU A 72 -9.45 -19.99 -12.37
N VAL A 73 -8.85 -18.80 -12.28
CA VAL A 73 -8.00 -18.44 -11.14
C VAL A 73 -8.80 -18.44 -9.84
N ILE A 74 -10.00 -17.83 -9.82
CA ILE A 74 -10.90 -17.83 -8.66
C ILE A 74 -11.23 -19.27 -8.22
N SER A 75 -11.56 -20.15 -9.17
CA SER A 75 -11.85 -21.55 -8.88
C SER A 75 -10.67 -22.25 -8.19
N ASN A 76 -9.44 -22.01 -8.67
CA ASN A 76 -8.23 -22.56 -8.06
C ASN A 76 -7.99 -21.99 -6.65
N THR A 77 -8.15 -20.68 -6.45
CA THR A 77 -8.02 -20.06 -5.12
C THR A 77 -9.06 -20.60 -4.15
N CYS A 78 -10.33 -20.75 -4.58
CA CYS A 78 -11.38 -21.36 -3.78
C CYS A 78 -11.05 -22.80 -3.40
N ARG A 79 -10.45 -23.58 -4.30
CA ARG A 79 -10.00 -24.95 -3.99
C ARG A 79 -8.88 -24.95 -2.94
N LEU A 80 -7.85 -24.13 -3.11
CA LEU A 80 -6.71 -24.06 -2.18
C LEU A 80 -7.11 -23.61 -0.77
N ASN A 81 -8.14 -22.76 -0.65
CA ASN A 81 -8.65 -22.31 0.64
C ASN A 81 -9.56 -23.34 1.33
N LYS A 82 -10.07 -24.37 0.65
CA LYS A 82 -10.85 -25.45 1.29
C LYS A 82 -9.97 -26.38 2.13
N ASP A 83 -8.69 -26.46 1.80
CA ASP A 83 -7.72 -27.35 2.45
C ASP A 83 -6.95 -26.65 3.60
N LYS A 84 -7.34 -25.42 3.96
CA LYS A 84 -6.87 -24.66 5.13
C LYS A 84 -7.99 -24.56 6.17
#